data_AF-A0A8V0Z1L6-F1
#
_entry.id   AF-A0A8V0Z1L6-F1
#
_cell.length_a   1.000
_cell.length_b   1.000
_cell.length_c   1.000
_cell.angle_alpha   90.00
_cell.angle_beta   90.00
_cell.angle_gamma   90.00
#
_symmetry.space_group_name_H-M   'P 1'
#
loop_
_entity.id
_entity.type
_entity.pdbx_description
1 polymer ?
#
loop_
_entity_poly.entity_id
_entity_poly.type
_entity_poly.pdbx_seq_one_letter_code
_entity_poly.pdbx_strand_id
1 'polypeptide(L)'
;MSQSDNSFEPNVIDDEMLQKAVEEQWPEDIRKLAKAEGINFKDVMELQLSFRNILQIDNLWQFENLTKLQLDNNIIEKIEALESLVHLVWLDLSFNNIEVIEGLDTLVKLQDLSLYNNRISKIEHMDTLQELQIFSIGKNNLTTLENVVYLRKFKNLHTLNLTGNPFCNEEQYMLFVVAHLPGLVYLDFKLVSDTTREVAISNYHYLTDLLEHEEAQALAQLEEKQAQQKELEYHKIVTCSAHQYSSTGKELLGERHPKDWQQFVCRGYRSCQTGLPPRSG
;
A
#
# COMPACT_ATOMS: atom_id res chain seq x y z
N MET A 1 -24.14 -15.79 -45.98
CA MET A 1 -23.71 -16.57 -44.79
C MET A 1 -23.09 -15.57 -43.85
N SER A 2 -23.87 -15.13 -42.88
CA SER A 2 -23.51 -14.18 -41.83
C SER A 2 -22.34 -14.74 -41.03
N GLN A 3 -21.20 -14.07 -41.10
CA GLN A 3 -20.18 -14.20 -40.06
C GLN A 3 -20.86 -13.76 -38.77
N SER A 4 -20.95 -14.69 -37.83
CA SER A 4 -21.34 -14.40 -36.46
C SER A 4 -20.40 -13.32 -35.94
N ASP A 5 -20.93 -12.11 -35.79
CA ASP A 5 -20.45 -11.10 -34.87
C ASP A 5 -20.37 -11.81 -33.51
N ASN A 6 -19.19 -12.32 -33.15
CA ASN A 6 -18.91 -12.66 -31.77
C ASN A 6 -18.76 -11.31 -31.07
N SER A 7 -19.87 -10.79 -30.56
CA SER A 7 -19.84 -9.82 -29.48
C SER A 7 -19.03 -10.45 -28.35
N PHE A 8 -17.74 -10.12 -28.27
CA PHE A 8 -16.92 -10.43 -27.12
C PHE A 8 -17.40 -9.55 -25.98
N GLU A 9 -18.47 -9.99 -25.31
CA GLU A 9 -18.98 -9.30 -24.15
C GLU A 9 -17.87 -9.31 -23.06
N PRO A 10 -17.59 -8.14 -22.46
CA PRO A 10 -16.66 -8.07 -21.34
C PRO A 10 -17.17 -8.92 -20.19
N ASN A 11 -16.27 -9.66 -19.54
CA ASN A 11 -16.63 -10.48 -18.39
C ASN A 11 -16.42 -9.72 -17.08
N VAL A 12 -17.24 -10.05 -16.10
CA VAL A 12 -17.00 -9.76 -14.68
C VAL A 12 -16.52 -11.05 -14.03
N ILE A 13 -15.61 -10.96 -13.07
CA ILE A 13 -15.19 -12.13 -12.31
C ILE A 13 -16.39 -12.64 -11.50
N ASP A 14 -16.88 -13.83 -11.84
CA ASP A 14 -17.99 -14.51 -11.16
C ASP A 14 -17.56 -15.86 -10.57
N ASP A 15 -18.41 -16.43 -9.72
CA ASP A 15 -18.12 -17.69 -9.04
C ASP A 15 -17.86 -18.85 -10.02
N GLU A 16 -18.54 -18.87 -11.17
CA GLU A 16 -18.36 -19.91 -12.20
C GLU A 16 -16.98 -19.81 -12.84
N MET A 17 -16.53 -18.60 -13.20
CA MET A 17 -15.20 -18.35 -13.74
C MET A 17 -14.12 -18.74 -12.72
N LEU A 18 -14.32 -18.38 -11.45
CA LEU A 18 -13.40 -18.69 -10.36
C LEU A 18 -13.30 -20.20 -10.12
N GLN A 19 -14.43 -20.90 -10.03
CA GLN A 19 -14.46 -22.35 -9.89
C GLN A 19 -13.72 -23.02 -11.05
N LYS A 20 -14.03 -22.62 -12.30
CA LYS A 20 -13.39 -23.19 -13.48
C LYS A 20 -11.88 -22.92 -13.50
N ALA A 21 -11.46 -21.71 -13.13
CA ALA A 21 -10.04 -21.35 -13.08
C ALA A 21 -9.27 -22.19 -12.05
N VAL A 22 -9.85 -22.43 -10.88
CA VAL A 22 -9.26 -23.28 -9.83
C VAL A 22 -9.21 -24.74 -10.29
N GLU A 23 -10.29 -25.25 -10.88
CA GLU A 23 -10.31 -26.62 -11.41
C GLU A 23 -9.27 -26.84 -12.53
N GLU A 24 -9.08 -25.87 -13.41
CA GLU A 24 -8.10 -25.92 -14.51
C GLU A 24 -6.65 -25.99 -13.99
N GLN A 25 -6.35 -25.30 -12.89
CA GLN A 25 -5.01 -25.26 -12.28
C GLN A 25 -4.68 -26.52 -11.46
N TRP A 26 -5.69 -27.23 -10.95
CA TRP A 26 -5.45 -28.41 -10.12
C TRP A 26 -5.14 -29.69 -10.91
N PRO A 27 -4.18 -30.51 -10.43
CA PRO A 27 -3.95 -31.85 -10.95
C PRO A 27 -5.22 -32.70 -10.95
N GLU A 28 -5.34 -33.61 -11.90
CA GLU A 28 -6.56 -34.40 -12.16
C GLU A 28 -7.05 -35.20 -10.93
N ASP A 29 -6.13 -35.64 -10.07
CA ASP A 29 -6.47 -36.37 -8.84
C ASP A 29 -7.13 -35.46 -7.78
N ILE A 30 -6.67 -34.22 -7.66
CA ILE A 30 -7.25 -33.19 -6.77
C ILE A 30 -8.57 -32.69 -7.35
N ARG A 31 -8.66 -32.54 -8.67
CA ARG A 31 -9.90 -32.16 -9.37
C ARG A 31 -11.04 -33.16 -9.13
N LYS A 32 -10.74 -34.46 -9.06
CA LYS A 32 -11.75 -35.50 -8.73
C LYS A 32 -12.25 -35.41 -7.30
N LEU A 33 -11.37 -35.09 -6.34
CA LEU A 33 -11.73 -34.87 -4.94
C LEU A 33 -12.56 -33.59 -4.77
N ALA A 34 -12.14 -32.51 -5.44
CA ALA A 34 -12.86 -31.23 -5.47
C ALA A 34 -14.29 -31.37 -6.01
N LYS A 35 -14.50 -32.19 -7.05
CA LYS A 35 -15.84 -32.48 -7.59
C LYS A 35 -16.73 -33.27 -6.62
N ALA A 36 -16.15 -33.97 -5.65
CA ALA A 36 -16.88 -34.76 -4.67
C ALA A 36 -17.19 -33.97 -3.38
N GLU A 37 -16.27 -33.11 -2.94
CA GLU A 37 -16.35 -32.40 -1.64
C GLU A 37 -16.66 -30.90 -1.77
N GLY A 38 -16.59 -30.33 -2.97
CA GLY A 38 -16.66 -28.89 -3.22
C GLY A 38 -15.29 -28.22 -3.11
N ILE A 39 -15.15 -27.03 -3.70
CA ILE A 39 -13.91 -26.24 -3.66
C ILE A 39 -13.98 -25.30 -2.45
N ASN A 40 -13.03 -25.43 -1.54
CA ASN A 40 -12.81 -24.42 -0.51
C ASN A 40 -11.84 -23.36 -1.03
N PHE A 41 -12.36 -22.18 -1.42
CA PHE A 41 -11.55 -21.08 -1.92
C PHE A 41 -10.53 -20.55 -0.90
N LYS A 42 -10.71 -20.83 0.40
CA LYS A 42 -9.75 -20.44 1.44
C LYS A 42 -8.41 -21.16 1.35
N ASP A 43 -8.37 -22.35 0.74
CA ASP A 43 -7.13 -23.13 0.62
C ASP A 43 -6.34 -22.77 -0.64
N VAL A 44 -6.92 -21.94 -1.52
CA VAL A 44 -6.29 -21.51 -2.77
C VAL A 44 -5.32 -20.36 -2.47
N MET A 45 -4.03 -20.59 -2.77
CA MET A 45 -2.95 -19.61 -2.57
C MET A 45 -2.55 -18.89 -3.86
N GLU A 46 -2.85 -19.46 -5.02
CA GLU A 46 -2.49 -18.95 -6.33
C GLU A 46 -3.72 -19.01 -7.25
N LEU A 47 -3.99 -17.93 -7.98
CA LEU A 47 -5.12 -17.84 -8.90
C LEU A 47 -4.67 -17.20 -10.22
N GLN A 48 -4.91 -17.91 -11.33
CA GLN A 48 -4.61 -17.46 -12.68
C GLN A 48 -5.87 -17.25 -13.51
N LEU A 49 -6.06 -16.00 -13.95
CA LEU A 49 -7.22 -15.53 -14.71
C LEU A 49 -6.81 -14.82 -16.01
N SER A 50 -5.71 -15.27 -16.62
CA SER A 50 -5.18 -14.69 -17.85
C SER A 50 -6.07 -14.96 -19.07
N PHE A 51 -6.14 -14.00 -20.00
CA PHE A 51 -6.85 -14.14 -21.30
C PHE A 51 -8.36 -14.44 -21.17
N ARG A 52 -9.04 -13.82 -20.20
CA ARG A 52 -10.47 -14.06 -19.93
C ARG A 52 -11.40 -12.90 -20.31
N ASN A 53 -10.88 -11.87 -20.98
CA ASN A 53 -11.64 -10.68 -21.36
C ASN A 53 -12.34 -10.01 -20.15
N ILE A 54 -11.68 -10.03 -18.98
CA ILE A 54 -12.22 -9.45 -17.76
C ILE A 54 -12.17 -7.93 -17.85
N LEU A 55 -13.30 -7.26 -17.66
CA LEU A 55 -13.41 -5.80 -17.57
C LEU A 55 -13.44 -5.32 -16.12
N GLN A 56 -14.07 -6.10 -15.23
CA GLN A 56 -14.29 -5.74 -13.84
C GLN A 56 -13.82 -6.84 -12.90
N ILE A 57 -13.02 -6.45 -11.89
CA ILE A 57 -12.59 -7.33 -10.81
C ILE A 57 -13.71 -7.36 -9.76
N ASP A 58 -14.19 -8.56 -9.41
CA ASP A 58 -15.19 -8.77 -8.36
C ASP A 58 -15.07 -10.19 -7.79
N ASN A 59 -15.83 -10.52 -6.75
CA ASN A 59 -15.96 -11.85 -6.15
C ASN A 59 -14.67 -12.51 -5.63
N LEU A 60 -13.56 -11.77 -5.56
CA LEU A 60 -12.29 -12.26 -5.02
C LEU A 60 -12.26 -12.33 -3.48
N TRP A 61 -13.29 -11.83 -2.80
CA TRP A 61 -13.39 -11.79 -1.34
C TRP A 61 -13.40 -13.17 -0.66
N GLN A 62 -13.63 -14.24 -1.42
CA GLN A 62 -13.62 -15.62 -0.92
C GLN A 62 -12.20 -16.17 -0.72
N PHE A 63 -11.18 -15.57 -1.34
CA PHE A 63 -9.80 -16.06 -1.33
C PHE A 63 -8.96 -15.42 -0.20
N GLU A 64 -9.32 -15.73 1.04
CA GLU A 64 -8.69 -15.12 2.24
C GLU A 64 -7.16 -15.33 2.34
N ASN A 65 -6.65 -16.43 1.78
CA ASN A 65 -5.23 -16.80 1.85
C ASN A 65 -4.48 -16.66 0.51
N LEU A 66 -5.05 -15.91 -0.44
CA LEU A 66 -4.41 -15.72 -1.74
C LEU A 66 -3.08 -14.98 -1.57
N THR A 67 -2.03 -15.55 -2.16
CA THR A 67 -0.67 -14.98 -2.15
C THR A 67 -0.22 -14.54 -3.54
N LYS A 68 -0.74 -15.16 -4.60
CA LYS A 68 -0.43 -14.80 -5.99
C LYS A 68 -1.70 -14.66 -6.80
N LEU A 69 -1.86 -13.52 -7.47
CA LEU A 69 -2.98 -13.23 -8.35
C LEU A 69 -2.45 -12.80 -9.72
N GLN A 70 -2.83 -13.56 -10.74
CA GLN A 70 -2.49 -13.30 -12.12
C GLN A 70 -3.75 -12.91 -12.91
N LEU A 71 -3.80 -11.67 -13.37
CA LEU A 71 -4.90 -11.05 -14.12
C LEU A 71 -4.41 -10.44 -15.45
N ASP A 72 -3.28 -10.93 -15.97
CA ASP A 72 -2.68 -10.40 -17.18
C ASP A 72 -3.50 -10.70 -18.44
N ASN A 73 -3.33 -9.88 -19.49
CA ASN A 73 -4.01 -10.04 -20.77
C ASN A 73 -5.55 -10.04 -20.64
N ASN A 74 -6.08 -9.06 -19.94
CA ASN A 74 -7.52 -8.79 -19.84
C ASN A 74 -7.82 -7.37 -20.35
N ILE A 75 -9.02 -6.85 -20.09
CA ILE A 75 -9.44 -5.49 -20.48
C ILE A 75 -9.82 -4.68 -19.24
N ILE A 76 -9.16 -4.94 -18.11
CA ILE A 76 -9.46 -4.31 -16.83
C ILE A 76 -9.13 -2.83 -16.92
N GLU A 77 -10.08 -1.96 -16.56
CA GLU A 77 -9.88 -0.51 -16.55
C GLU A 77 -9.60 0.05 -15.15
N LYS A 78 -10.07 -0.66 -14.11
CA LYS A 78 -9.97 -0.22 -12.71
C LYS A 78 -9.50 -1.35 -11.81
N ILE A 79 -8.65 -0.98 -10.85
CA ILE A 79 -8.18 -1.88 -9.80
C ILE A 79 -9.15 -1.74 -8.62
N GLU A 80 -10.02 -2.73 -8.44
CA GLU A 80 -11.04 -2.74 -7.39
C GLU A 80 -11.26 -4.14 -6.82
N ALA A 81 -12.02 -4.24 -5.73
CA ALA A 81 -12.38 -5.50 -5.07
C ALA A 81 -11.19 -6.35 -4.59
N LEU A 82 -10.03 -5.73 -4.33
CA LEU A 82 -8.84 -6.38 -3.79
C LEU A 82 -8.71 -6.21 -2.26
N GLU A 83 -9.66 -5.55 -1.58
CA GLU A 83 -9.48 -5.14 -0.16
C GLU A 83 -9.36 -6.33 0.82
N SER A 84 -9.90 -7.47 0.41
CA SER A 84 -9.89 -8.72 1.18
C SER A 84 -8.56 -9.48 1.08
N LEU A 85 -7.73 -9.21 0.06
CA LEU A 85 -6.55 -9.99 -0.27
C LEU A 85 -5.31 -9.54 0.52
N VAL A 86 -5.44 -9.41 1.84
CA VAL A 86 -4.41 -8.89 2.75
C VAL A 86 -3.14 -9.76 2.84
N HIS A 87 -3.14 -10.92 2.20
CA HIS A 87 -2.02 -11.85 2.13
C HIS A 87 -1.33 -11.89 0.77
N LEU A 88 -1.75 -11.05 -0.17
CA LEU A 88 -1.19 -10.99 -1.50
C LEU A 88 0.26 -10.51 -1.47
N VAL A 89 1.13 -11.28 -2.11
CA VAL A 89 2.58 -11.03 -2.24
C VAL A 89 2.93 -10.69 -3.68
N TRP A 90 2.23 -11.29 -4.65
CA TRP A 90 2.48 -11.12 -6.07
C TRP A 90 1.19 -10.79 -6.81
N LEU A 91 1.20 -9.69 -7.57
CA LEU A 91 0.07 -9.24 -8.37
C LEU A 91 0.53 -8.88 -9.79
N ASP A 92 -0.03 -9.55 -10.78
CA ASP A 92 0.17 -9.22 -12.19
C ASP A 92 -1.11 -8.76 -12.85
N LEU A 93 -1.10 -7.50 -13.27
CA LEU A 93 -2.15 -6.78 -13.99
C LEU A 93 -1.62 -6.29 -15.34
N SER A 94 -0.60 -6.94 -15.88
CA SER A 94 0.01 -6.57 -17.17
C SER A 94 -0.95 -6.76 -18.34
N PHE A 95 -0.79 -5.98 -19.41
CA PHE A 95 -1.64 -6.05 -20.60
C PHE A 95 -3.13 -5.86 -20.28
N ASN A 96 -3.44 -4.77 -19.59
CA ASN A 96 -4.80 -4.31 -19.31
C ASN A 96 -4.96 -2.86 -19.79
N ASN A 97 -6.08 -2.23 -19.40
CA ASN A 97 -6.45 -0.87 -19.81
C ASN A 97 -6.46 0.11 -18.64
N ILE A 98 -5.70 -0.17 -17.58
CA ILE A 98 -5.71 0.60 -16.34
C ILE A 98 -5.11 2.00 -16.58
N GLU A 99 -5.81 3.04 -16.14
CA GLU A 99 -5.37 4.44 -16.28
C GLU A 99 -4.88 5.05 -14.96
N VAL A 100 -5.41 4.59 -13.83
CA VAL A 100 -5.13 5.11 -12.49
C VAL A 100 -4.80 3.93 -11.57
N ILE A 101 -3.77 4.12 -10.73
CA ILE A 101 -3.46 3.17 -9.67
C ILE A 101 -4.34 3.52 -8.47
N GLU A 102 -5.19 2.57 -8.06
CA GLU A 102 -6.11 2.70 -6.92
C GLU A 102 -6.40 1.31 -6.34
N GLY A 103 -7.09 1.23 -5.20
CA GLY A 103 -7.55 -0.07 -4.65
C GLY A 103 -6.46 -1.00 -4.09
N LEU A 104 -5.21 -0.51 -3.96
CA LEU A 104 -4.07 -1.30 -3.44
C LEU A 104 -3.78 -1.04 -1.95
N ASP A 105 -4.51 -0.15 -1.29
CA ASP A 105 -4.17 0.36 0.06
C ASP A 105 -4.06 -0.75 1.13
N THR A 106 -4.81 -1.83 0.99
CA THR A 106 -4.85 -2.95 1.95
C THR A 106 -3.76 -3.98 1.73
N LEU A 107 -3.07 -3.97 0.59
CA LEU A 107 -2.12 -5.00 0.16
C LEU A 107 -0.72 -4.77 0.75
N VAL A 108 -0.64 -4.61 2.07
CA VAL A 108 0.59 -4.23 2.80
C VAL A 108 1.73 -5.24 2.69
N LYS A 109 1.44 -6.48 2.25
CA LYS A 109 2.43 -7.56 2.05
C LYS A 109 2.90 -7.70 0.60
N LEU A 110 2.41 -6.87 -0.32
CA LEU A 110 2.73 -6.97 -1.73
C LEU A 110 4.22 -6.67 -1.96
N GLN A 111 4.92 -7.62 -2.59
CA GLN A 111 6.36 -7.54 -2.87
C GLN A 111 6.63 -7.39 -4.37
N ASP A 112 5.76 -7.93 -5.22
CA ASP A 112 5.89 -7.85 -6.67
C ASP A 112 4.58 -7.36 -7.28
N LEU A 113 4.68 -6.25 -8.00
CA LEU A 113 3.57 -5.64 -8.72
C LEU A 113 3.97 -5.41 -10.18
N SER A 114 3.20 -6.02 -11.08
CA SER A 114 3.34 -5.85 -12.51
C SER A 114 2.13 -5.14 -13.11
N LEU A 115 2.35 -3.94 -13.63
CA LEU A 115 1.40 -3.08 -14.36
C LEU A 115 1.90 -2.82 -15.78
N TYR A 116 2.68 -3.74 -16.34
CA TYR A 116 3.30 -3.57 -17.66
C TYR A 116 2.24 -3.45 -18.76
N ASN A 117 2.43 -2.55 -19.72
CA ASN A 117 1.52 -2.38 -20.85
C ASN A 117 0.07 -2.04 -20.41
N ASN A 118 -0.06 -0.95 -19.66
CA ASN A 118 -1.32 -0.30 -19.28
C ASN A 118 -1.34 1.14 -19.83
N ARG A 119 -2.21 2.01 -19.32
CA ARG A 119 -2.37 3.41 -19.76
C ARG A 119 -2.08 4.42 -18.65
N ILE A 120 -1.32 4.00 -17.63
CA ILE A 120 -1.08 4.79 -16.43
C ILE A 120 -0.25 6.02 -16.76
N SER A 121 -0.73 7.19 -16.35
CA SER A 121 -0.04 8.48 -16.59
C SER A 121 0.67 9.05 -15.37
N LYS A 122 0.34 8.54 -14.17
CA LYS A 122 0.90 8.98 -12.91
C LYS A 122 1.03 7.85 -11.90
N ILE A 123 2.09 7.87 -11.10
CA ILE A 123 2.29 6.95 -9.98
C ILE A 123 1.82 7.63 -8.69
N GLU A 124 0.75 7.12 -8.09
CA GLU A 124 0.15 7.62 -6.86
C GLU A 124 -0.67 6.51 -6.16
N HIS A 125 -1.18 6.77 -4.96
CA HIS A 125 -2.04 5.86 -4.19
C HIS A 125 -1.44 4.47 -3.89
N MET A 126 -0.14 4.42 -3.63
CA MET A 126 0.60 3.20 -3.29
C MET A 126 1.35 3.33 -1.97
N ASP A 127 1.02 4.34 -1.15
CA ASP A 127 1.79 4.70 0.06
C ASP A 127 1.86 3.57 1.10
N THR A 128 0.96 2.60 1.06
CA THR A 128 0.92 1.47 2.00
C THR A 128 1.81 0.29 1.60
N LEU A 129 2.30 0.24 0.35
CA LEU A 129 3.06 -0.89 -0.21
C LEU A 129 4.54 -0.87 0.21
N GLN A 130 4.80 -0.84 1.51
CA GLN A 130 6.15 -0.68 2.08
C GLN A 130 7.07 -1.89 1.85
N GLU A 131 6.49 -3.07 1.59
CA GLU A 131 7.20 -4.32 1.29
C GLU A 131 7.51 -4.50 -0.21
N LEU A 132 7.16 -3.53 -1.07
CA LEU A 132 7.35 -3.63 -2.51
C LEU A 132 8.83 -3.71 -2.90
N GLN A 133 9.22 -4.79 -3.57
CA GLN A 133 10.59 -5.10 -3.98
C GLN A 133 10.79 -5.05 -5.49
N ILE A 134 9.77 -5.48 -6.24
CA ILE A 134 9.79 -5.56 -7.69
C ILE A 134 8.60 -4.76 -8.20
N PHE A 135 8.87 -3.79 -9.06
CA PHE A 135 7.83 -3.00 -9.69
C PHE A 135 8.05 -2.89 -11.20
N SER A 136 7.09 -3.36 -11.97
CA SER A 136 7.11 -3.26 -13.43
C SER A 136 5.98 -2.36 -13.90
N ILE A 137 6.32 -1.19 -14.43
CA ILE A 137 5.36 -0.22 -15.00
C ILE A 137 5.79 0.22 -16.41
N GLY A 138 6.51 -0.65 -17.12
CA GLY A 138 6.89 -0.40 -18.51
C GLY A 138 5.68 -0.31 -19.45
N LYS A 139 5.86 0.34 -20.61
CA LYS A 139 4.82 0.60 -21.63
C LYS A 139 3.55 1.22 -21.05
N ASN A 140 3.72 2.29 -20.30
CA ASN A 140 2.63 3.12 -19.81
C ASN A 140 2.77 4.54 -20.40
N ASN A 141 1.97 5.48 -19.91
CA ASN A 141 1.90 6.86 -20.39
C ASN A 141 2.61 7.84 -19.46
N LEU A 142 3.65 7.41 -18.75
CA LEU A 142 4.41 8.29 -17.84
C LEU A 142 5.27 9.27 -18.65
N THR A 143 4.94 10.56 -18.56
CA THR A 143 5.60 11.63 -19.32
C THR A 143 6.62 12.43 -18.54
N THR A 144 6.57 12.41 -17.20
CA THR A 144 7.43 13.22 -16.34
C THR A 144 8.24 12.35 -15.37
N LEU A 145 9.46 12.80 -15.07
CA LEU A 145 10.35 12.18 -14.08
C LEU A 145 9.91 12.39 -12.63
N GLU A 146 8.95 13.29 -12.36
CA GLU A 146 8.38 13.49 -11.03
C GLU A 146 7.77 12.20 -10.44
N ASN A 147 7.25 11.32 -11.31
CA ASN A 147 6.76 9.99 -10.91
C ASN A 147 7.83 9.14 -10.21
N VAL A 148 9.10 9.31 -10.58
CA VAL A 148 10.22 8.60 -9.96
C VAL A 148 10.48 9.11 -8.54
N VAL A 149 10.24 10.40 -8.29
CA VAL A 149 10.36 10.98 -6.95
C VAL A 149 9.35 10.33 -5.99
N TYR A 150 8.13 10.04 -6.46
CA TYR A 150 7.14 9.32 -5.66
C TYR A 150 7.64 7.92 -5.23
N LEU A 151 8.40 7.23 -6.09
CA LEU A 151 8.95 5.90 -5.79
C LEU A 151 10.00 5.90 -4.66
N ARG A 152 10.53 7.07 -4.26
CA ARG A 152 11.48 7.19 -3.12
C ARG A 152 10.90 6.71 -1.79
N LYS A 153 9.57 6.62 -1.69
CA LYS A 153 8.86 6.09 -0.53
C LYS A 153 9.10 4.59 -0.32
N PHE A 154 9.36 3.85 -1.39
CA PHE A 154 9.56 2.39 -1.35
C PHE A 154 11.02 2.04 -1.04
N LYS A 155 11.35 1.98 0.25
CA LYS A 155 12.74 1.72 0.69
C LYS A 155 13.24 0.32 0.36
N ASN A 156 12.33 -0.62 0.14
CA ASN A 156 12.65 -2.00 -0.22
C ASN A 156 12.63 -2.26 -1.74
N LEU A 157 12.49 -1.23 -2.59
CA LEU A 157 12.42 -1.41 -4.04
C LEU A 157 13.81 -1.71 -4.63
N HIS A 158 14.00 -2.93 -5.14
CA HIS A 158 15.27 -3.40 -5.69
C HIS A 158 15.25 -3.54 -7.22
N THR A 159 14.09 -3.81 -7.81
CA THR A 159 13.95 -4.02 -9.25
C THR A 159 12.85 -3.12 -9.80
N LEU A 160 13.18 -2.32 -10.82
CA LEU A 160 12.26 -1.39 -11.44
C LEU A 160 12.34 -1.50 -12.96
N ASN A 161 11.20 -1.65 -13.61
CA ASN A 161 11.09 -1.61 -15.05
C ASN A 161 10.18 -0.45 -15.48
N LEU A 162 10.76 0.53 -16.16
CA LEU A 162 10.12 1.73 -16.70
C LEU A 162 10.12 1.73 -18.23
N THR A 163 10.75 0.75 -18.89
CA THR A 163 10.91 0.69 -20.34
C THR A 163 9.63 0.99 -21.11
N GLY A 164 9.73 1.81 -22.16
CA GLY A 164 8.60 2.10 -23.05
C GLY A 164 7.63 3.16 -22.53
N ASN A 165 7.96 3.87 -21.45
CA ASN A 165 7.28 5.11 -21.07
C ASN A 165 7.85 6.32 -21.83
N PRO A 166 7.04 7.35 -22.14
CA PRO A 166 7.50 8.54 -22.86
C PRO A 166 8.75 9.24 -22.31
N PHE A 167 8.90 9.37 -20.98
CA PHE A 167 10.09 10.01 -20.37
C PHE A 167 11.39 9.22 -20.62
N CYS A 168 11.33 7.93 -20.98
CA CYS A 168 12.52 7.11 -21.23
C CYS A 168 13.32 7.58 -22.47
N ASN A 169 12.76 8.48 -23.27
CA ASN A 169 13.46 9.09 -24.41
C ASN A 169 14.41 10.21 -23.99
N GLU A 170 14.37 10.67 -22.74
CA GLU A 170 15.28 11.69 -22.23
C GLU A 170 16.68 11.08 -21.99
N GLU A 171 17.74 11.72 -22.49
CA GLU A 171 19.11 11.17 -22.42
C GLU A 171 19.60 10.86 -21.00
N GLN A 172 18.99 11.49 -19.98
CA GLN A 172 19.44 11.39 -18.59
C GLN A 172 18.47 10.66 -17.66
N TYR A 173 17.34 10.11 -18.17
CA TYR A 173 16.35 9.47 -17.30
C TYR A 173 16.96 8.39 -16.41
N MET A 174 17.88 7.59 -16.97
CA MET A 174 18.52 6.50 -16.26
C MET A 174 19.34 7.01 -15.07
N LEU A 175 20.15 8.05 -15.28
CA LEU A 175 20.96 8.64 -14.22
C LEU A 175 20.07 9.33 -13.17
N PHE A 176 19.00 9.98 -13.61
CA PHE A 176 18.01 10.56 -12.70
C PHE A 176 17.37 9.48 -11.81
N VAL A 177 16.89 8.38 -12.39
CA VAL A 177 16.27 7.27 -11.64
C VAL A 177 17.24 6.67 -10.63
N VAL A 178 18.48 6.37 -11.06
CA VAL A 178 19.49 5.78 -10.19
C VAL A 178 19.89 6.72 -9.06
N ALA A 179 19.97 8.04 -9.30
CA ALA A 179 20.26 9.00 -8.24
C ALA A 179 19.14 9.09 -7.21
N HIS A 180 17.88 9.05 -7.65
CA HIS A 180 16.73 9.20 -6.75
C HIS A 180 16.38 7.89 -6.03
N LEU A 181 16.75 6.74 -6.57
CA LEU A 181 16.50 5.42 -5.99
C LEU A 181 17.82 4.69 -5.68
N PRO A 182 18.55 5.09 -4.63
CA PRO A 182 19.87 4.55 -4.34
C PRO A 182 19.88 3.04 -4.02
N GLY A 183 18.77 2.50 -3.49
CA GLY A 183 18.63 1.06 -3.21
C GLY A 183 18.39 0.17 -4.43
N LEU A 184 18.15 0.75 -5.61
CA LEU A 184 17.74 0.01 -6.80
C LEU A 184 18.89 -0.83 -7.36
N VAL A 185 18.72 -2.15 -7.46
CA VAL A 185 19.73 -3.09 -7.98
C VAL A 185 19.59 -3.27 -9.49
N TYR A 186 18.36 -3.41 -9.98
CA TYR A 186 18.05 -3.61 -11.39
C TYR A 186 17.13 -2.51 -11.92
N LEU A 187 17.55 -1.87 -13.02
CA LEU A 187 16.75 -0.92 -13.77
C LEU A 187 16.59 -1.43 -15.20
N ASP A 188 15.36 -1.56 -15.69
CA ASP A 188 15.04 -1.94 -17.07
C ASP A 188 15.76 -3.24 -17.50
N PHE A 189 15.73 -4.23 -16.60
CA PHE A 189 16.38 -5.54 -16.75
C PHE A 189 17.91 -5.51 -16.82
N LYS A 190 18.53 -4.39 -16.44
CA LYS A 190 19.99 -4.23 -16.38
C LYS A 190 20.44 -4.00 -14.95
N LEU A 191 21.57 -4.60 -14.58
CA LEU A 191 22.22 -4.35 -13.30
C LEU A 191 22.74 -2.91 -13.26
N VAL A 192 22.43 -2.19 -12.20
CA VAL A 192 22.96 -0.85 -11.96
C VAL A 192 24.40 -0.98 -11.46
N SER A 193 25.36 -0.57 -12.30
CA SER A 193 26.78 -0.64 -11.95
C SER A 193 27.22 0.51 -11.03
N ASP A 194 28.27 0.30 -10.24
CA ASP A 194 28.81 1.32 -9.34
C ASP A 194 29.24 2.59 -10.09
N THR A 195 29.81 2.45 -11.29
CA THR A 195 30.19 3.61 -12.12
C THR A 195 28.97 4.43 -12.53
N THR A 196 27.85 3.77 -12.85
CA THR A 196 26.57 4.46 -13.12
C THR A 196 26.08 5.21 -11.89
N ARG A 197 26.20 4.62 -10.70
CA ARG A 197 25.82 5.27 -9.43
C ARG A 197 26.67 6.49 -9.14
N GLU A 198 27.98 6.39 -9.29
CA GLU A 198 28.90 7.51 -9.07
C GLU A 198 28.57 8.69 -9.97
N VAL A 199 28.32 8.43 -11.26
CA VAL A 199 27.94 9.48 -12.23
C VAL A 199 26.56 10.06 -11.87
N ALA A 200 25.58 9.22 -11.53
CA ALA A 200 24.25 9.66 -11.13
C ALA A 200 24.30 10.57 -9.89
N ILE A 201 25.01 10.15 -8.84
CA ILE A 201 25.20 10.93 -7.62
C ILE A 201 25.94 12.23 -7.93
N SER A 202 27.04 12.18 -8.68
CA SER A 202 27.78 13.40 -9.06
C SER A 202 26.87 14.43 -9.75
N ASN A 203 26.01 13.97 -10.66
CA ASN A 203 25.12 14.83 -11.44
C ASN A 203 23.93 15.38 -10.63
N TYR A 204 23.42 14.61 -9.66
CA TYR A 204 22.15 14.92 -9.00
C TYR A 204 22.22 15.10 -7.48
N HIS A 205 23.39 15.01 -6.85
CA HIS A 205 23.56 15.09 -5.39
C HIS A 205 22.83 16.30 -4.78
N TYR A 206 22.96 17.48 -5.39
CA TYR A 206 22.29 18.69 -4.88
C TYR A 206 20.75 18.54 -4.86
N LEU A 207 20.16 17.96 -5.90
CA LEU A 207 18.72 17.75 -5.97
C LEU A 207 18.27 16.68 -4.98
N THR A 208 19.02 15.58 -4.87
CA THR A 208 18.68 14.50 -3.93
C THR A 208 18.81 14.96 -2.48
N ASP A 209 19.87 15.70 -2.13
CA ASP A 209 20.08 16.24 -0.79
C ASP A 209 18.96 17.22 -0.39
N LEU A 210 18.53 18.07 -1.32
CA LEU A 210 17.41 18.99 -1.10
C LEU A 210 16.11 18.22 -0.83
N LEU A 211 15.79 17.23 -1.65
CA LEU A 211 14.60 16.39 -1.49
C LEU A 211 14.64 15.62 -0.16
N GLU A 212 15.78 15.06 0.23
CA GLU A 212 15.93 14.35 1.50
C GLU A 212 15.71 15.27 2.70
N HIS A 213 16.17 16.51 2.61
CA HIS A 213 15.91 17.51 3.64
C HIS A 213 14.42 17.85 3.74
N GLU A 214 13.75 18.06 2.61
CA GLU A 214 12.30 18.33 2.55
C GLU A 214 11.48 17.14 3.08
N GLU A 215 11.83 15.91 2.68
CA GLU A 215 11.21 14.67 3.18
C GLU A 215 11.37 14.54 4.70
N ALA A 216 12.57 14.80 5.24
CA ALA A 216 12.83 14.74 6.67
C ALA A 216 12.06 15.80 7.47
N GLN A 217 11.96 17.02 6.95
CA GLN A 217 11.15 18.08 7.55
C GLN A 217 9.66 17.72 7.55
N ALA A 218 9.15 17.19 6.43
CA ALA A 218 7.75 16.78 6.32
C ALA A 218 7.42 15.65 7.30
N LEU A 219 8.31 14.67 7.46
CA LEU A 219 8.17 13.59 8.42
C LEU A 219 8.15 14.12 9.86
N ALA A 220 9.10 14.99 10.23
CA ALA A 220 9.15 15.58 11.57
C ALA A 220 7.87 16.38 11.91
N GLN A 221 7.34 17.13 10.94
CA GLN A 221 6.06 17.85 11.11
C GLN A 221 4.87 16.90 11.27
N LEU A 222 4.86 15.77 10.57
CA LEU A 222 3.81 14.77 10.70
C LEU A 222 3.85 14.11 12.08
N GLU A 223 5.04 13.74 12.56
CA GLU A 223 5.25 13.17 13.88
C GLU A 223 4.84 14.14 15.00
N GLU A 224 5.19 15.43 14.87
CA GLU A 224 4.78 16.46 15.82
C GLU A 224 3.26 16.60 15.88
N LYS A 225 2.58 16.67 14.72
CA LYS A 225 1.12 16.73 14.64
C LYS A 225 0.47 15.49 15.27
N GLN A 226 1.00 14.31 15.00
CA GLN A 226 0.49 13.06 15.59
C GLN A 226 0.68 13.04 17.11
N ALA A 227 1.81 13.55 17.62
CA ALA A 227 2.05 13.66 19.05
C ALA A 227 1.07 14.64 19.73
N GLN A 228 0.89 15.82 19.15
CA GLN A 228 -0.09 16.82 19.62
C GLN A 228 -1.52 16.26 19.62
N GLN A 229 -1.88 15.51 18.59
CA GLN A 229 -3.20 14.89 18.49
C GLN A 229 -3.42 13.83 19.58
N LYS A 230 -2.42 12.98 19.83
CA LYS A 230 -2.44 11.98 20.92
C LYS A 230 -2.52 12.65 22.29
N GLU A 231 -1.78 13.74 22.51
CA GLU A 231 -1.84 14.51 23.77
C GLU A 231 -3.22 15.13 23.99
N LEU A 232 -3.80 15.73 22.95
CA LEU A 232 -5.16 16.27 23.00
C LEU A 232 -6.20 15.19 23.29
N GLU A 233 -6.06 14.02 22.66
CA GLU A 233 -6.92 12.86 22.89
C GLU A 233 -6.80 12.33 24.32
N TYR A 234 -5.58 12.20 24.85
CA TYR A 234 -5.33 11.84 26.24
C TYR A 234 -5.98 12.83 27.21
N HIS A 235 -5.81 14.14 26.98
CA HIS A 235 -6.47 15.17 27.80
C HIS A 235 -7.99 15.08 27.75
N LYS A 236 -8.59 14.78 26.59
CA LYS A 236 -10.04 14.55 26.46
C LYS A 236 -10.50 13.33 27.28
N ILE A 237 -9.77 12.23 27.22
CA ILE A 237 -10.10 11.00 27.98
C ILE A 237 -10.01 11.25 29.49
N VAL A 238 -8.92 11.89 29.96
CA VAL A 238 -8.72 12.19 31.38
C VAL A 238 -9.79 13.17 31.90
N THR A 239 -10.14 14.19 31.11
CA THR A 239 -11.20 15.12 31.52
C THR A 239 -12.58 14.46 31.52
N CYS A 240 -12.93 13.65 30.52
CA CYS A 240 -14.21 12.91 30.51
C CYS A 240 -14.33 11.92 31.68
N SER A 241 -13.27 11.17 31.98
CA SER A 241 -13.26 10.23 33.12
C SER A 241 -13.36 10.95 34.47
N ALA A 242 -12.67 12.08 34.65
CA ALA A 242 -12.83 12.92 35.86
C ALA A 242 -14.27 13.40 36.06
N HIS A 243 -15.00 13.74 34.98
CA HIS A 243 -16.42 14.09 35.06
C HIS A 243 -17.30 12.90 35.47
N GLN A 244 -17.02 11.69 34.97
CA GLN A 244 -17.72 10.45 35.36
C GLN A 244 -17.48 10.04 36.82
N TYR A 245 -16.26 10.19 37.33
CA TYR A 245 -15.97 9.94 38.75
C TYR A 245 -16.60 10.98 39.69
N SER A 246 -16.75 12.24 39.25
CA SER A 246 -17.45 13.26 40.04
C SER A 246 -18.97 13.01 40.14
N SER A 247 -19.54 12.33 39.15
CA SER A 247 -20.98 12.01 39.11
C SER A 247 -21.29 10.73 39.89
N THR A 248 -20.45 9.69 39.81
CA THR A 248 -20.57 8.47 40.64
C THR A 248 -20.13 8.68 42.09
N GLY A 249 -19.17 9.58 42.36
CA GLY A 249 -18.78 9.98 43.72
C GLY A 249 -19.87 10.75 44.48
N LYS A 250 -20.84 11.36 43.77
CA LYS A 250 -22.03 11.97 44.38
C LYS A 250 -23.11 10.95 44.77
N GLU A 251 -23.08 9.73 44.23
CA GLU A 251 -24.03 8.67 44.61
C GLU A 251 -23.57 7.85 45.82
N LEU A 252 -22.26 7.81 46.14
CA LEU A 252 -21.73 7.02 47.26
C LEU A 252 -21.49 7.80 48.55
N LEU A 253 -21.58 9.13 48.55
CA LEU A 253 -21.44 9.95 49.76
C LEU A 253 -22.72 10.74 50.02
N GLY A 254 -23.62 10.11 50.77
CA GLY A 254 -24.78 10.79 51.37
C GLY A 254 -24.35 12.02 52.16
N GLU A 255 -24.95 13.15 51.78
CA GLU A 255 -25.04 14.42 52.49
C GLU A 255 -23.93 14.74 53.53
N ARG A 256 -22.83 15.37 53.10
CA ARG A 256 -22.09 16.30 53.97
C ARG A 256 -21.64 17.56 53.23
N HIS A 257 -21.69 18.65 54.00
CA HIS A 257 -21.75 20.06 53.61
C HIS A 257 -20.65 20.58 52.64
N PRO A 258 -20.92 21.68 51.89
CA PRO A 258 -20.09 22.12 50.76
C PRO A 258 -18.78 22.86 51.08
N LYS A 259 -18.38 23.01 52.35
CA LYS A 259 -17.24 23.87 52.73
C LYS A 259 -15.87 23.17 52.78
N ASP A 260 -15.82 21.83 52.73
CA ASP A 260 -14.56 21.07 52.84
C ASP A 260 -13.94 20.70 51.48
N TRP A 261 -14.65 20.93 50.36
CA TRP A 261 -14.20 20.52 49.02
C TRP A 261 -13.06 21.38 48.45
N GLN A 262 -12.94 22.66 48.83
CA GLN A 262 -11.86 23.52 48.33
C GLN A 262 -10.47 23.16 48.91
N GLN A 263 -10.39 22.44 50.04
CA GLN A 263 -9.10 21.98 50.57
C GLN A 263 -8.64 20.64 50.00
N PHE A 264 -9.54 19.78 49.51
CA PHE A 264 -9.18 18.46 48.98
C PHE A 264 -8.68 18.52 47.54
N VAL A 265 -9.29 19.34 46.68
CA VAL A 265 -8.87 19.48 45.27
C VAL A 265 -7.47 20.12 45.16
N CYS A 266 -7.10 21.01 46.08
CA CYS A 266 -5.77 21.63 46.09
C CYS A 266 -4.66 20.77 46.72
N ARG A 267 -4.97 19.68 47.45
CA ARG A 267 -3.94 18.78 48.01
C ARG A 267 -3.44 17.70 47.04
N GLY A 268 -4.26 17.29 46.06
CA GLY A 268 -3.82 16.37 45.00
C GLY A 268 -2.83 17.01 44.02
N TYR A 269 -3.01 18.31 43.73
CA TYR A 269 -2.17 19.06 42.78
C TYR A 269 -0.76 19.39 43.28
N ARG A 270 -0.46 19.27 44.59
CA ARG A 270 0.88 19.53 45.15
C ARG A 270 1.79 18.29 45.23
N SER A 271 1.34 17.10 44.84
CA SER A 271 2.16 15.88 44.91
C SER A 271 2.87 15.49 43.60
N CYS A 272 2.60 16.18 42.49
CA CYS A 272 3.22 15.88 41.18
C CYS A 272 4.26 16.93 40.70
N GLN A 273 4.81 17.77 41.60
CA GLN A 273 5.89 18.71 41.27
C GLN A 273 7.25 18.39 41.91
N THR A 274 7.41 17.23 42.56
CA THR A 274 8.72 16.80 43.08
C THR A 274 9.11 15.46 42.46
N GLY A 275 9.47 15.50 41.19
CA GLY A 275 9.96 14.34 40.42
C GLY A 275 11.01 14.75 39.38
N LEU A 276 11.85 15.73 39.69
CA LEU A 276 13.10 15.97 38.97
C LEU A 276 14.22 15.24 39.72
N PRO A 277 15.00 14.34 39.08
CA PRO A 277 16.16 13.75 39.72
C PRO A 277 17.26 14.82 39.91
N PRO A 278 18.05 14.77 40.99
CA PRO A 278 19.17 15.69 41.15
C PRO A 278 20.24 15.43 40.09
N ARG A 279 20.75 16.52 39.49
CA ARG A 279 22.02 16.50 38.75
C ARG A 279 23.15 16.09 39.72
N SER A 280 23.78 14.95 39.47
CA SER A 280 25.11 14.64 39.97
C SER A 280 26.16 15.30 39.07
N GLY A 281 27.22 15.80 39.69
CA GLY A 281 28.30 16.59 39.08
C GLY A 281 29.19 15.84 38.09
#